data_AF-A0A5J4N8A7-F1
#
_entry.id   AF-A0A5J4N8A7-F1
#
_cell.length_a   1.000
_cell.length_b   1.000
_cell.length_c   1.000
_cell.angle_alpha   90.00
_cell.angle_beta   90.00
_cell.angle_gamma   90.00
#
_symmetry.space_group_name_H-M   'P 1'
#
loop_
_entity.id
_entity.type
_entity.pdbx_description
1 polymer ?
#
loop_
_entity_poly.entity_id
_entity_poly.type
_entity_poly.pdbx_seq_one_letter_code
_entity_poly.pdbx_strand_id
1 'polypeptide(L)'
;MISEVRIDGWDISVLIVYFLGVILTGFIAMFASKRGTLTGFFLAGRFMSWLPVGASLFASNIGSEHFIGLAGSGAASGIGVGAFELNASILLQLLGWVFLPVYIASGVCTLPEYMSKRFGGKRIQVYLAGLSLLLYALTKISVGVLSFCKITFECQFKSTSYVNT
;
A
#
# COMPACT_ATOMS: atom_id res chain seq x y z
N MET A 1 16.30 33.66 -2.34
CA MET A 1 17.26 32.56 -2.60
C MET A 1 16.49 31.28 -2.87
N ILE A 2 15.82 31.20 -4.04
CA ILE A 2 15.40 29.92 -4.60
C ILE A 2 16.60 29.51 -5.45
N SER A 3 17.47 28.68 -4.89
CA SER A 3 18.48 28.01 -5.67
C SER A 3 17.76 27.23 -6.76
N GLU A 4 18.00 27.61 -8.01
CA GLU A 4 17.89 26.77 -9.20
C GLU A 4 18.00 25.30 -8.78
N VAL A 5 16.87 24.59 -8.75
CA VAL A 5 16.87 23.12 -8.67
C VAL A 5 17.35 22.67 -10.04
N ARG A 6 18.67 22.80 -10.24
CA ARG A 6 19.36 22.28 -11.39
C ARG A 6 19.31 20.77 -11.20
N ILE A 7 18.38 20.12 -11.89
CA ILE A 7 18.31 18.66 -11.92
C ILE A 7 19.64 18.21 -12.51
N ASP A 8 20.56 17.75 -11.67
CA ASP A 8 21.85 17.28 -12.13
C ASP A 8 21.61 16.01 -12.95
N GLY A 9 22.44 15.74 -13.97
CA GLY A 9 22.28 14.56 -14.83
C GLY A 9 22.25 13.24 -14.04
N TRP A 10 22.79 13.26 -12.82
CA TRP A 10 22.72 12.16 -11.86
C TRP A 10 21.30 11.89 -11.34
N ASP A 11 20.51 12.92 -11.06
CA ASP A 11 19.12 12.74 -10.60
C ASP A 11 18.25 12.11 -11.70
N ILE A 12 18.43 12.58 -12.95
CA ILE A 12 17.75 12.00 -14.12
C ILE A 12 18.17 10.54 -14.32
N SER A 13 19.46 10.23 -14.12
CA SER A 13 19.97 8.87 -14.28
C SER A 13 19.39 7.93 -13.24
N VAL A 14 19.32 8.34 -11.97
CA VAL A 14 18.73 7.54 -10.89
C VAL A 14 17.24 7.28 -11.16
N LEU A 15 16.51 8.29 -11.64
CA LEU A 15 15.10 8.15 -12.01
C LEU A 15 14.91 7.12 -13.14
N ILE A 16 15.70 7.22 -14.21
CA ILE A 16 15.63 6.30 -15.36
C ILE A 16 15.97 4.87 -14.93
N VAL A 17 17.02 4.68 -14.13
CA VAL A 17 17.42 3.37 -13.62
C VAL A 17 16.32 2.77 -12.72
N TYR A 18 15.68 3.58 -11.88
CA TYR A 18 14.55 3.14 -11.07
C TYR A 18 13.38 2.66 -11.94
N PHE A 19 12.96 3.46 -12.94
CA PHE A 19 11.87 3.07 -13.84
C PHE A 19 12.21 1.82 -14.64
N LEU A 20 13.43 1.71 -15.16
CA LEU A 20 13.89 0.50 -15.85
C LEU A 20 13.88 -0.70 -14.93
N GLY A 21 14.34 -0.57 -13.68
CA GLY A 21 14.32 -1.64 -12.68
C GLY A 21 12.91 -2.13 -12.36
N VAL A 22 11.94 -1.22 -12.19
CA VAL A 22 10.52 -1.57 -11.96
C VAL A 22 9.90 -2.25 -13.19
N ILE A 23 10.16 -1.74 -14.39
CA ILE A 23 9.66 -2.34 -15.63
C ILE A 23 10.28 -3.72 -15.85
N LEU A 24 11.59 -3.86 -15.62
CA LEU A 24 12.31 -5.11 -15.80
C LEU A 24 11.84 -6.15 -14.78
N THR A 25 11.68 -5.80 -13.50
CA THR A 25 11.14 -6.71 -12.49
C THR A 25 9.69 -7.09 -12.78
N GLY A 26 8.85 -6.16 -13.24
CA GLY A 26 7.50 -6.45 -13.71
C GLY A 26 7.47 -7.39 -14.92
N PHE A 27 8.37 -7.19 -15.88
CA PHE A 27 8.50 -8.02 -17.08
C PHE A 27 9.04 -9.42 -16.73
N ILE A 28 10.07 -9.52 -15.88
CA ILE A 28 10.59 -10.78 -15.35
C ILE A 28 9.50 -11.53 -14.59
N ALA A 29 8.70 -10.85 -13.75
CA ALA A 29 7.57 -11.47 -13.06
C ALA A 29 6.52 -12.00 -14.05
N MET A 30 6.19 -11.23 -15.10
CA MET A 30 5.24 -11.63 -16.14
C MET A 30 5.75 -12.84 -16.95
N PHE A 31 7.04 -12.88 -17.28
CA PHE A 31 7.66 -13.99 -18.00
C PHE A 31 7.89 -15.22 -17.10
N ALA A 32 8.22 -15.04 -15.83
CA ALA A 32 8.30 -16.11 -14.84
C ALA A 32 6.93 -16.76 -14.57
N SER A 33 5.84 -16.01 -14.73
CA SER A 33 4.46 -16.51 -14.58
C SER A 33 4.00 -17.45 -15.72
N LYS A 34 4.76 -17.57 -16.81
CA LYS A 34 4.45 -18.49 -17.94
C LYS A 34 4.91 -19.95 -17.71
N ARG A 35 4.61 -20.56 -16.55
CA ARG A 35 4.67 -22.03 -16.37
C ARG A 35 3.41 -22.59 -15.70
N GLY A 36 2.31 -22.57 -16.45
CA GLY A 36 1.54 -23.77 -16.81
C GLY A 36 0.88 -24.68 -15.77
N THR A 37 1.01 -24.48 -14.45
CA THR A 37 0.29 -25.36 -13.50
C THR A 37 -0.01 -24.64 -12.20
N LEU A 38 -1.30 -24.50 -11.86
CA LEU A 38 -1.80 -23.99 -10.58
C LEU A 38 -1.10 -24.71 -9.40
N THR A 39 -0.76 -25.99 -9.58
CA THR A 39 0.00 -26.81 -8.63
C THR A 39 1.41 -26.28 -8.32
N GLY A 40 2.10 -25.59 -9.23
CA GLY A 40 3.43 -25.01 -8.98
C GLY A 40 3.41 -23.74 -8.10
N PHE A 41 2.34 -22.95 -8.22
CA PHE A 41 2.07 -21.82 -7.33
C PHE A 41 1.73 -22.28 -5.90
N PHE A 42 1.04 -23.43 -5.77
CA PHE A 42 0.73 -24.06 -4.48
C PHE A 42 1.89 -24.90 -3.90
N LEU A 43 2.72 -25.57 -4.72
CA LEU A 43 3.87 -26.37 -4.24
C LEU A 43 5.08 -25.50 -3.85
N ALA A 44 5.26 -24.31 -4.44
CA ALA A 44 6.16 -23.30 -3.90
C ALA A 44 5.68 -22.76 -2.52
N GLY A 45 4.39 -22.94 -2.21
CA GLY A 45 3.76 -22.55 -0.95
C GLY A 45 4.22 -23.32 0.29
N ARG A 46 4.96 -24.44 0.15
CA ARG A 46 5.50 -25.18 1.31
C ARG A 46 6.81 -24.60 1.86
N PHE A 47 7.51 -23.77 1.07
CA PHE A 47 8.80 -23.14 1.45
C PHE A 47 8.78 -21.62 1.27
N MET A 48 7.60 -20.99 1.28
CA MET A 48 7.53 -19.54 1.33
C MET A 48 7.92 -19.11 2.74
N SER A 49 9.16 -18.65 2.87
CA SER A 49 9.70 -18.19 4.15
C SER A 49 8.77 -17.13 4.76
N TRP A 50 8.74 -17.02 6.08
CA TRP A 50 7.97 -15.99 6.77
C TRP A 50 8.33 -14.56 6.29
N LEU A 51 9.58 -14.38 5.87
CA LEU A 51 10.17 -13.09 5.51
C LEU A 51 9.55 -12.46 4.24
N PRO A 52 9.48 -13.13 3.07
CA PRO A 52 8.81 -12.58 1.90
C PRO A 52 7.32 -12.29 2.09
N VAL A 53 6.61 -13.14 2.86
CA VAL A 53 5.18 -12.96 3.15
C VAL A 53 4.95 -11.73 4.02
N GLY A 54 5.77 -11.55 5.07
CA GLY A 54 5.74 -10.35 5.90
C GLY A 54 6.09 -9.08 5.11
N ALA A 55 7.10 -9.16 4.25
CA ALA A 55 7.52 -8.03 3.40
C ALA A 55 6.43 -7.62 2.40
N SER A 56 5.72 -8.56 1.78
CA SER A 56 4.63 -8.22 0.84
C SER A 56 3.41 -7.64 1.55
N LEU A 57 3.08 -8.14 2.75
CA LEU A 57 1.99 -7.59 3.55
C LEU A 57 2.31 -6.17 3.99
N PHE A 58 3.54 -5.92 4.45
CA PHE A 58 3.99 -4.59 4.84
C PHE A 58 4.01 -3.62 3.64
N ALA A 59 4.58 -4.04 2.51
CA ALA A 59 4.64 -3.25 1.28
C ALA A 59 3.24 -2.92 0.72
N SER A 60 2.25 -3.80 0.94
CA SER A 60 0.86 -3.55 0.51
C SER A 60 0.12 -2.56 1.43
N ASN A 61 0.59 -2.41 2.68
CA ASN A 61 -0.01 -1.50 3.65
C ASN A 61 0.58 -0.08 3.54
N ILE A 62 1.89 0.02 3.29
CA ILE A 62 2.61 1.30 3.24
C ILE A 62 2.78 1.77 1.79
N GLY A 63 2.02 2.81 1.42
CA GLY A 63 2.12 3.48 0.12
C GLY A 63 2.70 4.90 0.22
N SER A 64 2.94 5.53 -0.94
CA SER A 64 3.40 6.93 -1.05
C SER A 64 2.48 7.93 -0.32
N GLU A 65 1.18 7.63 -0.29
CA GLU A 65 0.16 8.37 0.46
C GLU A 65 0.48 8.43 1.97
N HIS A 66 1.01 7.33 2.51
CA HIS A 66 1.35 7.22 3.93
C HIS A 66 2.54 8.11 4.30
N PHE A 67 3.53 8.24 3.40
CA PHE A 67 4.68 9.13 3.61
C PHE A 67 4.29 10.61 3.60
N ILE A 68 3.47 11.03 2.62
CA ILE A 68 2.96 12.42 2.59
C ILE A 68 2.05 12.69 3.79
N GLY A 69 1.18 11.75 4.14
CA GLY A 69 0.27 11.86 5.28
C GLY A 69 1.00 11.96 6.62
N LEU A 70 1.99 11.09 6.87
CA LEU A 70 2.78 11.10 8.09
C LEU A 70 3.69 12.34 8.18
N ALA A 71 4.28 12.79 7.07
CA ALA A 71 5.07 14.02 7.05
C ALA A 71 4.19 15.24 7.41
N GLY A 72 2.97 15.31 6.87
CA GLY A 72 2.02 16.37 7.17
C GLY A 72 1.52 16.34 8.63
N SER A 73 1.16 15.17 9.14
CA SER A 73 0.69 15.00 10.52
C SER A 73 1.82 15.16 11.54
N GLY A 74 3.04 14.70 11.23
CA GLY A 74 4.22 14.88 12.06
C GLY A 74 4.64 16.34 12.19
N ALA A 75 4.49 17.14 11.13
CA ALA A 75 4.71 18.59 11.18
C ALA A 75 3.69 19.32 12.08
N ALA A 76 2.47 18.80 12.21
CA ALA A 76 1.40 19.43 13.00
C ALA A 76 1.29 18.91 14.45
N SER A 77 1.56 17.62 14.69
CA SER A 77 1.33 16.94 15.99
C SER A 77 2.60 16.32 16.60
N GLY A 78 3.76 16.44 15.96
CA GLY A 78 5.04 15.96 16.50
C GLY A 78 5.12 14.43 16.66
N ILE A 79 5.89 13.97 17.65
CA ILE A 79 6.26 12.55 17.86
C ILE A 79 5.03 11.66 18.19
N GLY A 80 3.90 12.24 18.60
CA GLY A 80 2.68 11.50 18.92
C GLY A 80 2.15 10.65 17.76
N VAL A 81 2.35 11.10 16.52
CA VAL A 81 1.96 10.34 15.32
C VAL A 81 2.81 9.08 15.17
N GLY A 82 4.11 9.14 15.48
CA GLY A 82 4.99 7.98 15.45
C GLY A 82 4.64 6.91 16.49
N ALA A 83 4.18 7.32 17.67
CA ALA A 83 3.72 6.39 18.71
C ALA A 83 2.44 5.63 18.28
N PHE A 84 1.56 6.29 17.52
CA PHE A 84 0.35 5.66 16.97
C PHE A 84 0.70 4.58 15.94
N GLU A 85 1.63 4.85 15.04
CA GLU A 85 2.09 3.90 14.01
C GLU A 85 2.77 2.67 14.59
N LEU A 86 3.57 2.85 15.64
CA LEU A 86 4.19 1.73 16.37
C LEU A 86 3.14 0.85 17.06
N ASN A 87 2.11 1.46 17.63
CA ASN A 87 1.00 0.73 18.24
C ASN A 87 0.21 -0.06 17.18
N ALA A 88 -0.08 0.56 16.03
CA ALA A 88 -0.75 -0.08 14.90
C ALA A 88 0.04 -1.30 14.37
N SER A 89 1.36 -1.18 14.25
CA SER A 89 2.23 -2.28 13.79
C SER A 89 2.17 -3.49 14.71
N ILE A 90 2.13 -3.28 16.03
CA ILE A 90 2.01 -4.34 17.04
C ILE A 90 0.64 -5.03 16.96
N LEU A 91 -0.43 -4.24 16.84
CA LEU A 91 -1.80 -4.74 16.69
C LEU A 91 -1.97 -5.59 15.43
N LEU A 92 -1.37 -5.16 14.32
CA LEU A 92 -1.42 -5.87 13.04
C LEU A 92 -0.68 -7.21 13.11
N GLN A 93 0.48 -7.27 13.79
CA GLN A 93 1.21 -8.52 14.05
C GLN A 93 0.37 -9.50 14.88
N LEU A 94 -0.30 -9.00 15.94
CA LEU A 94 -1.16 -9.82 16.80
C LEU A 94 -2.40 -10.32 16.04
N LEU A 95 -3.02 -9.46 15.23
CA LEU A 95 -4.12 -9.82 14.35
C LEU A 95 -3.70 -10.91 13.36
N GLY A 96 -2.52 -10.77 12.75
CA GLY A 96 -1.94 -11.77 11.86
C GLY A 96 -1.84 -13.14 12.53
N TRP A 97 -1.28 -13.21 13.74
CA TRP A 97 -1.13 -14.49 14.45
C TRP A 97 -2.48 -15.15 14.80
N VAL A 98 -3.50 -14.36 15.16
CA VAL A 98 -4.81 -14.90 15.55
C VAL A 98 -5.67 -15.28 14.34
N PHE A 99 -5.68 -14.46 13.30
CA PHE A 99 -6.53 -14.65 12.14
C PHE A 99 -5.94 -15.60 11.09
N LEU A 100 -4.61 -15.68 10.97
CA LEU A 100 -3.93 -16.58 10.04
C LEU A 100 -4.30 -18.07 10.23
N PRO A 101 -4.25 -18.65 11.45
CA PRO A 101 -4.65 -20.05 11.64
C PRO A 101 -6.14 -20.28 11.35
N VAL A 102 -7.00 -19.29 11.62
CA VAL A 102 -8.44 -19.36 11.33
C VAL A 102 -8.72 -19.35 9.82
N TYR A 103 -7.98 -18.57 9.03
CA TYR A 103 -8.10 -18.56 7.57
C TYR A 103 -7.61 -19.88 6.95
N ILE A 104 -6.50 -20.42 7.44
CA ILE A 104 -5.98 -21.72 6.96
C ILE A 104 -6.97 -22.84 7.27
N ALA A 105 -7.60 -22.83 8.46
CA ALA A 105 -8.58 -23.83 8.87
C ALA A 105 -9.90 -23.75 8.07
N SER A 106 -10.31 -22.56 7.64
CA SER A 106 -11.57 -22.36 6.90
C SER A 106 -11.44 -22.57 5.38
N GLY A 107 -10.20 -22.63 4.86
CA GLY A 107 -9.89 -22.89 3.46
C GLY A 107 -10.49 -21.84 2.51
N VAL A 108 -10.55 -20.58 2.96
CA VAL A 108 -11.18 -19.49 2.22
C VAL A 108 -10.13 -18.45 1.83
N CYS A 109 -10.12 -18.06 0.56
CA CYS A 109 -9.13 -17.11 0.03
C CYS A 109 -9.54 -15.65 0.20
N THR A 110 -10.81 -15.36 0.49
CA THR A 110 -11.31 -13.98 0.57
C THR A 110 -12.13 -13.74 1.85
N LEU A 111 -11.96 -12.55 2.44
CA LEU A 111 -12.73 -12.09 3.60
C LEU A 111 -14.26 -12.21 3.43
N PRO A 112 -14.87 -11.72 2.32
CA PRO A 112 -16.32 -11.82 2.14
C PRO A 112 -16.81 -13.26 2.02
N GLU A 113 -15.99 -14.17 1.49
CA GLU A 113 -16.32 -15.59 1.38
C GLU A 113 -16.28 -16.30 2.75
N TYR A 114 -15.38 -15.87 3.66
CA TYR A 114 -15.37 -16.35 5.05
C TYR A 114 -16.68 -15.99 5.78
N MET A 115 -17.15 -14.75 5.61
CA MET A 115 -18.45 -14.32 6.15
C MET A 115 -19.62 -15.08 5.50
N SER A 116 -19.55 -15.37 4.20
CA SER A 116 -20.60 -16.13 3.50
C SER A 116 -20.72 -17.57 4.01
N LYS A 117 -19.60 -18.26 4.27
CA LYS A 117 -19.62 -19.62 4.85
C LYS A 117 -20.23 -19.64 6.25
N ARG A 118 -20.05 -18.58 7.05
CA ARG A 118 -20.57 -18.49 8.42
C ARG A 118 -22.04 -18.06 8.50
N PHE A 119 -22.50 -17.19 7.61
CA PHE A 119 -23.86 -16.62 7.64
C PHE A 119 -24.80 -17.16 6.54
N GLY A 120 -24.33 -18.06 5.66
CA GLY A 120 -25.19 -18.84 4.76
C GLY A 120 -25.84 -18.07 3.61
N GLY A 121 -25.24 -16.97 3.13
CA GLY A 121 -25.90 -16.08 2.16
C GLY A 121 -25.01 -15.57 1.04
N LYS A 122 -25.12 -16.18 -0.15
CA LYS A 122 -24.40 -15.74 -1.37
C LYS A 122 -24.76 -14.32 -1.81
N ARG A 123 -25.99 -13.84 -1.50
CA ARG A 123 -26.41 -12.44 -1.75
C ARG A 123 -25.67 -11.46 -0.83
N ILE A 124 -25.52 -11.81 0.45
CA ILE A 124 -24.85 -10.97 1.46
C ILE A 124 -23.36 -10.82 1.12
N GLN A 125 -22.73 -11.88 0.59
CA GLN A 125 -21.35 -11.82 0.08
C GLN A 125 -21.17 -10.77 -1.01
N VAL A 126 -22.08 -10.72 -1.99
CA VAL A 126 -22.02 -9.76 -3.11
C VAL A 126 -22.24 -8.33 -2.61
N TYR A 127 -23.19 -8.12 -1.69
CA TYR A 127 -23.39 -6.79 -1.08
C TYR A 127 -22.18 -6.34 -0.27
N LEU A 128 -21.59 -7.22 0.56
CA LEU A 128 -20.39 -6.89 1.35
C LEU A 128 -19.16 -6.66 0.46
N ALA A 129 -18.95 -7.47 -0.58
CA ALA A 129 -17.87 -7.28 -1.53
C ALA A 129 -18.06 -5.97 -2.32
N GLY A 130 -19.27 -5.68 -2.80
CA GLY A 130 -19.59 -4.43 -3.49
C GLY A 130 -19.41 -3.21 -2.58
N LEU A 131 -19.92 -3.28 -1.35
CA LEU A 131 -19.79 -2.20 -0.37
C LEU A 131 -18.34 -1.94 0.02
N SER A 132 -17.57 -2.99 0.33
CA SER A 132 -16.14 -2.85 0.69
C SER A 132 -15.31 -2.32 -0.48
N LEU A 133 -15.60 -2.74 -1.71
CA LEU A 133 -14.90 -2.26 -2.90
C LEU A 133 -15.24 -0.80 -3.19
N LEU A 134 -16.52 -0.42 -3.05
CA LEU A 134 -16.96 0.97 -3.18
C LEU A 134 -16.34 1.87 -2.11
N LEU A 135 -16.40 1.47 -0.83
CA LEU A 135 -15.77 2.23 0.26
C LEU A 135 -14.26 2.34 0.06
N TYR A 136 -13.58 1.25 -0.30
CA TYR A 136 -12.14 1.26 -0.53
C TYR A 136 -11.77 2.16 -1.71
N ALA A 137 -12.49 2.09 -2.83
CA ALA A 137 -12.27 2.96 -3.99
C ALA A 137 -12.48 4.44 -3.62
N LEU A 138 -13.57 4.76 -2.93
CA LEU A 138 -13.84 6.13 -2.49
C LEU A 138 -12.77 6.66 -1.54
N THR A 139 -12.36 5.87 -0.54
CA THR A 139 -11.30 6.27 0.40
C THR A 139 -9.96 6.45 -0.30
N LYS A 140 -9.56 5.51 -1.17
CA LYS A 140 -8.28 5.61 -1.90
C LYS A 140 -8.26 6.79 -2.86
N ILE A 141 -9.32 7.01 -3.62
CA ILE A 141 -9.41 8.16 -4.53
C ILE A 141 -9.40 9.47 -3.72
N SER A 142 -10.15 9.54 -2.62
CA SER A 142 -10.22 10.73 -1.76
C SER A 142 -8.85 11.08 -1.15
N VAL A 143 -8.14 10.09 -0.58
CA VAL A 143 -6.79 10.30 0.00
C VAL A 143 -5.80 10.75 -1.07
N GLY A 144 -5.86 10.16 -2.27
CA GLY A 144 -5.03 10.58 -3.41
C GLY A 144 -5.28 12.04 -3.82
N VAL A 145 -6.55 12.44 -3.95
CA VAL A 145 -6.94 13.81 -4.33
C VAL A 145 -6.57 14.82 -3.24
N LEU A 146 -6.82 14.51 -1.97
CA LEU A 146 -6.49 15.38 -0.84
C LEU A 146 -4.97 15.59 -0.71
N SER A 147 -4.20 14.52 -0.84
CA SER A 147 -2.72 14.60 -0.79
C SER A 147 -2.19 15.46 -1.94
N PHE A 148 -2.70 15.24 -3.16
CA PHE A 148 -2.30 16.02 -4.33
C PHE A 148 -2.70 17.50 -4.21
N CYS A 149 -3.91 17.78 -3.74
CA CYS A 149 -4.41 19.14 -3.54
C CYS A 149 -3.60 19.88 -2.47
N LYS A 150 -3.30 19.24 -1.34
CA LYS A 150 -2.49 19.82 -0.26
C LYS A 150 -1.09 20.21 -0.75
N ILE A 151 -0.40 19.32 -1.48
CA ILE A 151 0.93 19.60 -2.04
C ILE A 151 0.88 20.79 -3.00
N THR A 152 -0.13 20.83 -3.88
CA THR A 152 -0.29 21.89 -4.87
C THR A 152 -0.53 23.25 -4.19
N PHE A 153 -1.44 23.32 -3.21
CA PHE A 153 -1.74 24.55 -2.47
C PHE A 153 -0.55 25.05 -1.66
N GLU A 154 0.17 24.16 -0.97
CA GLU A 154 1.36 24.53 -0.19
C GLU A 154 2.46 25.10 -1.10
N CYS A 155 2.70 24.45 -2.25
CA CYS A 155 3.63 24.95 -3.27
C CYS A 155 3.21 26.32 -3.81
N GLN A 156 1.91 26.55 -4.03
CA GLN A 156 1.38 27.83 -4.52
C GLN A 156 1.52 28.96 -3.47
N PHE A 157 1.24 28.67 -2.20
CA PHE A 157 1.35 29.65 -1.10
C PHE A 157 2.81 30.01 -0.81
N LYS A 158 3.70 29.00 -0.85
CA LYS A 158 5.15 29.23 -0.74
C LYS A 158 5.64 30.08 -1.92
N SER A 159 5.22 29.78 -3.15
CA SER A 159 5.59 30.55 -4.34
C SER A 159 5.10 32.01 -4.29
N THR A 160 3.92 32.26 -3.71
CA THR A 160 3.36 33.62 -3.59
C THR A 160 4.07 34.45 -2.52
N SER A 161 4.53 33.83 -1.43
CA SER A 161 5.33 34.51 -0.40
C SER A 161 6.74 34.88 -0.90
N TYR A 162 7.35 34.06 -1.78
CA TYR A 162 8.65 34.38 -2.38
C TYR A 162 8.61 35.46 -3.46
N VAL A 163 7.44 35.79 -4.02
CA VAL A 163 7.28 36.85 -5.05
C VAL A 163 6.96 38.22 -4.44
N ASN A 164 6.49 38.27 -3.17
CA ASN A 164 6.20 39.51 -2.44
C ASN A 164 7.30 39.94 -1.45
N THR A 165 8.51 39.38 -1.56
CA THR A 165 9.73 39.83 -0.84
C THR A 165 10.90 39.95 -1.80
#